data_AF-A0A945PHJ8-F1
#
_entry.id   AF-A0A945PHJ8-F1
#
_cell.length_a   1.000
_cell.length_b   1.000
_cell.length_c   1.000
_cell.angle_alpha   90.00
_cell.angle_beta   90.00
_cell.angle_gamma   90.00
#
_symmetry.space_group_name_H-M   'P 1'
#
loop_
_entity.id
_entity.type
_entity.pdbx_description
1 polymer ?
#
loop_
_entity_poly.entity_id
_entity_poly.type
_entity_poly.pdbx_seq_one_letter_code
_entity_poly.pdbx_strand_id
1 'polypeptide(L)'
;DSIECFVVGDPKNLNGSNTDSTGHVNGFVKRLQKKYPAIPVHQIDERFTSKIAKQSILASGIKRKGRQNKALVDEVSATIILQNYLNCK
;
A
#
# COMPACT_ATOMS: atom_id res chain seq x y z
N ASP A 1 0.43 -21.81 -9.73
CA ASP A 1 -0.30 -20.79 -8.96
C ASP A 1 -0.77 -19.67 -9.87
N SER A 2 -2.06 -19.32 -9.81
CA SER A 2 -2.66 -18.20 -10.54
C SER A 2 -2.93 -17.03 -9.61
N ILE A 3 -2.70 -15.81 -10.09
CA ILE A 3 -2.98 -14.58 -9.32
C ILE A 3 -4.49 -14.31 -9.33
N GLU A 4 -5.12 -14.24 -8.16
CA GLU A 4 -6.56 -13.95 -8.04
C GLU A 4 -6.87 -12.46 -8.22
N CYS A 5 -6.07 -11.56 -7.63
CA CYS A 5 -6.31 -10.13 -7.68
C CYS A 5 -5.04 -9.32 -7.38
N PHE A 6 -5.02 -8.06 -7.76
CA PHE A 6 -4.07 -7.06 -7.27
C PHE A 6 -4.70 -6.19 -6.20
N VAL A 7 -3.93 -5.82 -5.18
CA VAL A 7 -4.33 -4.86 -4.15
C VAL A 7 -3.36 -3.69 -4.20
N VAL A 8 -3.90 -2.47 -4.29
CA VAL A 8 -3.12 -1.23 -4.44
C VAL A 8 -3.55 -0.24 -3.37
N GLY A 9 -2.59 0.42 -2.72
CA GLY A 9 -2.89 1.50 -1.78
C GLY A 9 -3.45 2.73 -2.50
N ASP A 10 -4.50 3.33 -1.95
CA ASP A 10 -5.11 4.58 -2.38
C ASP A 10 -4.71 5.69 -1.40
N PRO A 11 -3.72 6.53 -1.75
CA PRO A 11 -3.21 7.55 -0.84
C PRO A 11 -4.23 8.68 -0.69
N LYS A 12 -4.73 8.88 0.53
CA LYS A 12 -5.66 9.97 0.89
C LYS A 12 -5.13 10.82 2.03
N ASN A 13 -5.52 12.08 2.04
CA ASN A 13 -5.33 12.97 3.18
C ASN A 13 -6.25 12.54 4.34
N LEU A 14 -5.97 13.04 5.56
CA LEU A 14 -6.75 12.70 6.75
C LEU A 14 -8.24 13.04 6.61
N ASN A 15 -8.57 14.12 5.90
CA ASN A 15 -9.93 14.55 5.58
C ASN A 15 -10.58 13.75 4.43
N GLY A 16 -9.90 12.72 3.89
CA GLY A 16 -10.38 11.91 2.78
C GLY A 16 -10.16 12.50 1.39
N SER A 17 -9.57 13.70 1.27
CA SER A 17 -9.25 14.27 -0.04
C SER A 17 -8.05 13.58 -0.69
N ASN A 18 -7.93 13.74 -2.01
CA ASN A 18 -6.81 13.22 -2.77
C ASN A 18 -5.48 13.89 -2.34
N THR A 19 -4.42 13.11 -2.35
CA THR A 19 -3.04 13.60 -2.26
C THR A 19 -2.48 13.93 -3.65
N ASP A 20 -1.32 14.59 -3.70
CA ASP A 20 -0.60 14.82 -4.96
C ASP A 20 -0.27 13.51 -5.71
N SER A 21 -0.11 12.41 -4.97
CA SER A 21 0.21 11.09 -5.52
C SER A 21 -1.01 10.32 -6.02
N THR A 22 -2.24 10.68 -5.61
CA THR A 22 -3.46 9.92 -5.96
C THR A 22 -3.67 9.86 -7.48
N GLY A 23 -3.37 10.94 -8.20
CA GLY A 23 -3.45 10.96 -9.66
C GLY A 23 -2.49 9.95 -10.31
N HIS A 24 -1.26 9.86 -9.80
CA HIS A 24 -0.25 8.92 -10.29
C HIS A 24 -0.64 7.46 -10.03
N VAL A 25 -1.17 7.16 -8.84
CA VAL A 25 -1.66 5.83 -8.47
C VAL A 25 -2.84 5.43 -9.36
N ASN A 26 -3.81 6.30 -9.55
CA ASN A 26 -4.95 6.04 -10.45
C ASN A 26 -4.50 5.76 -11.89
N GLY A 27 -3.51 6.51 -12.38
CA GLY A 27 -2.90 6.25 -13.69
C GLY A 27 -2.22 4.88 -13.75
N PHE A 28 -1.53 4.47 -12.69
CA PHE A 28 -0.92 3.15 -12.58
C PHE A 28 -1.96 2.03 -12.55
N VAL A 29 -3.01 2.14 -11.74
CA VAL A 29 -4.12 1.19 -11.67
C VAL A 29 -4.76 0.98 -13.04
N LYS A 30 -5.03 2.07 -13.77
CA LYS A 30 -5.56 1.98 -15.16
C LYS A 30 -4.64 1.21 -16.10
N ARG A 31 -3.32 1.45 -16.03
CA ARG A 31 -2.34 0.71 -16.84
C ARG A 31 -2.29 -0.76 -16.43
N LEU A 32 -2.40 -1.06 -15.13
CA LEU A 32 -2.39 -2.42 -14.60
C LEU A 32 -3.61 -3.21 -15.06
N GLN A 33 -4.81 -2.62 -14.94
CA GLN A 33 -6.07 -3.19 -15.44
C GLN A 33 -6.03 -3.41 -16.95
N LYS A 34 -5.47 -2.47 -17.72
CA LYS A 34 -5.31 -2.64 -19.17
C LYS A 34 -4.35 -3.77 -19.53
N LYS A 35 -3.28 -3.96 -18.73
CA LYS A 35 -2.28 -5.01 -18.95
C LYS A 35 -2.81 -6.39 -18.55
N TYR A 36 -3.61 -6.47 -17.49
CA TYR A 36 -4.18 -7.70 -16.96
C TYR A 36 -5.69 -7.58 -16.78
N PRO A 37 -6.47 -7.55 -17.88
CA PRO A 37 -7.90 -7.27 -17.83
C PRO A 37 -8.73 -8.34 -17.11
N ALA A 38 -8.21 -9.57 -17.04
CA ALA A 38 -8.87 -10.68 -16.35
C ALA A 38 -8.62 -10.70 -14.83
N ILE A 39 -7.65 -9.92 -14.33
CA ILE A 39 -7.28 -9.91 -12.91
C ILE A 39 -7.86 -8.64 -12.26
N PRO A 40 -8.78 -8.76 -11.29
CA PRO A 40 -9.35 -7.61 -10.61
C PRO A 40 -8.28 -6.82 -9.84
N VAL A 41 -8.47 -5.50 -9.78
CA VAL A 41 -7.61 -4.59 -9.02
C VAL A 41 -8.44 -3.89 -7.96
N HIS A 42 -8.10 -4.11 -6.69
CA HIS A 42 -8.74 -3.47 -5.54
C HIS A 42 -7.88 -2.32 -5.03
N GLN A 43 -8.52 -1.20 -4.71
CA GLN A 43 -7.88 -0.05 -4.09
C GLN A 43 -8.27 0.03 -2.62
N ILE A 44 -7.28 0.15 -1.73
CA ILE A 44 -7.48 0.18 -0.28
C ILE A 44 -6.91 1.46 0.29
N ASP A 45 -7.66 2.10 1.16
CA ASP A 45 -7.23 3.31 1.85
C ASP A 45 -5.88 3.08 2.57
N GLU A 46 -4.86 3.83 2.13
CA GLU A 46 -3.48 3.70 2.62
C GLU A 46 -3.20 4.60 3.83
N ARG A 47 -4.18 5.35 4.34
CA ARG A 47 -3.96 6.26 5.47
C ARG A 47 -3.34 5.53 6.66
N PHE A 48 -2.38 6.21 7.29
CA PHE A 48 -1.63 5.74 8.45
C PHE A 48 -0.72 4.51 8.22
N THR A 49 -0.76 3.82 7.09
CA THR A 49 0.07 2.62 6.82
C THR A 49 1.56 2.90 6.99
N SER A 50 2.08 3.98 6.40
CA SER A 50 3.48 4.40 6.56
C SER A 50 3.87 4.69 8.02
N LYS A 51 2.94 5.22 8.82
CA LYS A 51 3.17 5.51 10.24
C LYS A 51 3.18 4.21 11.05
N ILE A 52 2.22 3.32 10.79
CA ILE A 52 2.13 2.00 11.41
C ILE A 52 3.35 1.17 11.03
N ALA A 53 3.75 1.13 9.76
CA ALA A 53 4.95 0.44 9.28
C ALA A 53 6.20 0.91 10.02
N LYS A 54 6.42 2.23 10.12
CA LYS A 54 7.54 2.78 10.90
C LYS A 54 7.47 2.37 12.38
N GLN A 55 6.28 2.37 12.99
CA GLN A 55 6.09 1.94 14.38
C GLN A 55 6.35 0.45 14.57
N SER A 56 5.94 -0.40 13.63
CA SER A 56 6.22 -1.85 13.65
C SER A 56 7.72 -2.13 13.52
N ILE A 57 8.42 -1.41 12.63
CA ILE A 57 9.87 -1.51 12.46
C ILE A 57 10.61 -0.97 13.71
N LEU A 58 10.05 0.05 14.38
CA LEU A 58 10.57 0.53 15.67
C LEU A 58 10.44 -0.56 16.75
N ALA A 59 9.27 -1.20 16.84
CA ALA A 59 8.98 -2.24 17.83
C ALA A 59 9.80 -3.52 17.61
N SER A 60 10.21 -3.84 16.38
CA SER A 60 11.03 -5.01 16.06
C SER A 60 12.50 -4.89 16.47
N GLY A 61 12.92 -3.77 17.07
CA GLY A 61 14.29 -3.58 17.58
C GLY A 61 15.32 -3.22 16.51
N ILE A 62 14.89 -2.90 15.29
CA ILE A 62 15.79 -2.51 14.20
C ILE A 62 16.53 -1.20 14.52
N LYS A 63 17.85 -1.20 14.33
CA LYS A 63 18.72 -0.02 14.56
C LYS A 63 18.30 1.18 13.70
N ARG A 64 18.65 2.39 14.13
CA ARG A 64 18.20 3.66 13.50
C ARG A 64 18.43 3.74 11.99
N LYS A 65 19.54 3.21 11.49
CA LYS A 65 19.82 3.14 10.03
C LYS A 65 18.83 2.26 9.28
N GLY A 66 18.47 1.09 9.81
CA GLY A 66 17.49 0.19 9.19
C GLY A 66 16.08 0.79 9.17
N ARG A 67 15.74 1.61 10.17
CA ARG A 67 14.45 2.33 10.24
C ARG A 67 14.27 3.42 9.20
N GLN A 68 15.36 3.96 8.66
CA GLN A 68 15.34 4.96 7.59
C GLN A 68 15.33 4.32 6.20
N ASN A 69 15.41 2.99 6.12
CA ASN A 69 15.36 2.29 4.85
C ASN A 69 13.94 2.37 4.28
N LYS A 70 13.78 3.20 3.24
CA LYS A 70 12.50 3.41 2.56
C LYS A 70 11.96 2.09 1.98
N ALA A 71 12.82 1.24 1.43
CA ALA A 71 12.39 -0.04 0.85
C ALA A 71 11.73 -0.94 1.91
N LEU A 72 12.28 -0.97 3.12
CA LEU A 72 11.70 -1.74 4.23
C LEU A 72 10.36 -1.16 4.69
N VAL A 73 10.24 0.17 4.74
CA VAL A 73 8.97 0.83 5.08
C VAL A 73 7.91 0.54 4.02
N ASP A 74 8.27 0.57 2.75
CA ASP A 74 7.37 0.31 1.63
C ASP A 74 6.89 -1.16 1.62
N GLU A 75 7.78 -2.11 1.90
CA GLU A 75 7.46 -3.55 2.03
C GLU A 75 6.48 -3.83 3.19
N VAL A 76 6.75 -3.26 4.37
CA VAL A 76 5.85 -3.40 5.52
C VAL A 76 4.51 -2.71 5.25
N SER A 77 4.51 -1.56 4.57
CA SER A 77 3.28 -0.87 4.17
C SER A 77 2.44 -1.73 3.22
N ALA A 78 3.06 -2.36 2.22
CA ALA A 78 2.39 -3.26 1.28
C ALA A 78 1.76 -4.46 2.02
N THR A 79 2.44 -5.01 3.02
CA THR A 79 1.92 -6.10 3.85
C THR A 79 0.68 -5.66 4.64
N ILE A 80 0.71 -4.46 5.23
CA ILE A 80 -0.44 -3.89 5.96
C ILE A 80 -1.64 -3.66 5.02
N ILE A 81 -1.39 -3.14 3.81
CA ILE A 81 -2.45 -2.96 2.80
C ILE A 81 -3.10 -4.30 2.45
N LEU A 82 -2.29 -5.34 2.22
CA LEU A 82 -2.80 -6.69 1.94
C LEU A 82 -3.59 -7.25 3.12
N GLN A 83 -3.10 -7.10 4.34
CA GLN A 83 -3.81 -7.55 5.54
C GLN A 83 -5.17 -6.86 5.69
N ASN A 84 -5.23 -5.54 5.43
CA ASN A 84 -6.48 -4.78 5.47
C ASN A 84 -7.48 -5.30 4.44
N TYR A 85 -7.03 -5.62 3.22
CA TYR A 85 -7.89 -6.23 2.21
C TYR A 85 -8.43 -7.58 2.66
N LEU A 86 -7.57 -8.45 3.19
CA LEU A 86 -7.96 -9.80 3.64
C LEU A 86 -8.94 -9.76 4.83
N ASN A 87 -8.83 -8.76 5.72
CA ASN A 87 -9.74 -8.60 6.85
C ASN A 87 -11.13 -8.06 6.45
N CYS A 88 -11.23 -7.39 5.31
CA CYS A 88 -12.48 -6.82 4.79
C CYS A 88 -13.17 -7.73 3.76
N LYS A 89 -12.52 -8.82 3.35
CA LYS A 89 -13.05 -9.84 2.44
C LYS A 89 -13.93 -10.83 3.21
#